data_AF-A0A916NAG0-F1
#
_entry.id   AF-A0A916NAG0-F1
#
_cell.length_a   1.000
_cell.length_b   1.000
_cell.length_c   1.000
_cell.angle_alpha   90.00
_cell.angle_beta   90.00
_cell.angle_gamma   90.00
#
_symmetry.space_group_name_H-M   'P 1'
#
loop_
_entity.id
_entity.type
_entity.pdbx_description
1 polymer ?
#
loop_
_entity_poly.entity_id
_entity_poly.type
_entity_poly.pdbx_seq_one_letter_code
_entity_poly.pdbx_strand_id
1 'polypeptide(L)' 'MFYLDLFRALDQEQVRYLLIGGLALNIHGVERATMDIDLMLAMDSDNLKSFLRVAR' A
#
# COMPACT_ATOMS: atom_id res chain seq x y z
N MET A 1 6.68 13.09 -0.81
CA MET A 1 6.03 12.18 -1.78
C MET A 1 4.66 11.84 -1.24
N PHE A 2 3.61 12.00 -2.04
CA PHE A 2 2.21 11.96 -1.55
C PHE A 2 1.81 10.63 -0.89
N TYR A 3 2.49 9.53 -1.24
CA TYR A 3 2.20 8.18 -0.74
C TYR A 3 2.84 7.82 0.61
N LEU A 4 3.73 8.67 1.14
CA LEU A 4 4.39 8.38 2.43
C LEU A 4 3.39 8.39 3.58
N ASP A 5 2.39 9.27 3.53
CA ASP A 5 1.35 9.34 4.57
C ASP A 5 0.41 8.13 4.51
N LEU A 6 0.14 7.60 3.31
CA LEU A 6 -0.55 6.32 3.13
C LEU A 6 0.23 5.18 3.80
N PHE A 7 1.52 5.03 3.49
CA PHE A 7 2.32 3.93 4.07
C PHE A 7 2.46 4.06 5.59
N ARG A 8 2.57 5.28 6.13
CA ARG A 8 2.55 5.51 7.58
C ARG A 8 1.22 5.10 8.22
N ALA A 9 0.09 5.46 7.62
CA ALA A 9 -1.22 5.09 8.16
C ALA A 9 -1.44 3.58 8.14
N LEU A 10 -1.02 2.90 7.07
CA LEU A 10 -1.06 1.44 6.98
C LEU A 10 -0.16 0.77 8.04
N ASP A 11 1.05 1.29 8.27
CA ASP A 11 1.97 0.80 9.29
C ASP A 11 1.44 0.99 10.71
N GLN A 12 0.82 2.15 11.00
CA GLN A 12 0.20 2.42 12.31
C GLN A 12 -0.92 1.44 12.67
N GLU A 13 -1.74 1.03 11.71
CA GLU A 13 -2.80 0.02 11.89
C GLU A 13 -2.29 -1.41 11.70
N GLN A 14 -0.97 -1.61 11.53
CA GLN A 14 -0.31 -2.89 11.33
C GLN A 14 -0.91 -3.70 10.16
N VAL A 15 -1.27 -2.99 9.07
CA VAL A 15 -1.81 -3.61 7.87
C VAL A 15 -0.71 -4.40 7.16
N ARG A 16 -0.97 -5.68 6.92
CA ARG A 16 -0.16 -6.57 6.09
C ARG A 16 -0.55 -6.41 4.64
N TYR A 17 0.35 -5.82 3.87
CA TYR A 17 0.19 -5.60 2.43
C TYR A 17 1.52 -5.78 1.70
N LEU A 18 1.42 -5.95 0.38
CA LEU A 18 2.54 -5.83 -0.55
C LEU A 18 2.27 -4.65 -1.48
N LEU A 19 3.28 -3.79 -1.65
CA LEU A 19 3.28 -2.79 -2.70
C LEU A 19 3.55 -3.50 -4.03
N ILE A 20 2.64 -3.33 -5.00
CA ILE A 20 2.75 -3.91 -6.33
C ILE A 20 2.59 -2.80 -7.39
N GLY A 21 2.54 -3.18 -8.66
CA GLY A 21 2.28 -2.23 -9.74
C GLY A 21 3.43 -1.26 -10.03
N GLY A 22 3.10 -0.06 -10.53
CA GLY A 22 4.09 0.84 -11.13
C GLY A 22 5.00 1.51 -10.12
N LEU A 23 4.48 1.86 -8.94
CA LEU A 23 5.30 2.44 -7.89
C LEU A 23 6.35 1.44 -7.38
N ALA A 24 6.00 0.15 -7.26
CA ALA A 24 6.95 -0.90 -6.90
C ALA A 24 8.10 -0.98 -7.92
N LEU A 25 7.78 -0.98 -9.22
CA LEU A 25 8.78 -1.00 -10.29
C LEU A 25 9.71 0.21 -10.22
N ASN A 26 9.15 1.41 -10.04
CA ASN A 26 9.94 2.65 -9.91
C ASN A 26 10.90 2.60 -8.73
N ILE A 27 10.48 2.05 -7.57
CA ILE A 27 11.35 1.87 -6.39
C ILE A 27 12.47 0.87 -6.67
N HIS A 28 12.23 -0.14 -7.49
CA HIS A 28 13.24 -1.11 -7.94
C HIS A 28 14.08 -0.63 -9.14
N GLY A 29 13.94 0.63 -9.56
CA GLY A 29 14.74 1.22 -10.64
C GLY A 29 14.25 0.90 -12.05
N VAL A 30 13.05 0.34 -12.20
CA VAL A 30 12.40 0.12 -13.50
C VAL A 30 11.39 1.23 -13.71
N GLU A 31 11.73 2.20 -14.58
CA GLU A 31 10.88 3.35 -14.86
C GLU A 31 9.55 2.94 -15.52
N ARG A 32 8.44 3.34 -14.88
CA ARG A 32 7.08 3.19 -15.38
C ARG A 32 6.25 4.40 -15.01
N ALA A 33 5.63 5.03 -16.01
CA ALA A 33 4.60 6.02 -15.77
C ALA A 33 3.40 5.37 -15.05
N THR A 34 3.04 5.91 -13.90
CA THR A 34 1.95 5.41 -13.04
C THR A 34 1.39 6.61 -12.27
N MET A 35 0.09 6.65 -12.05
CA MET A 35 -0.59 7.74 -11.33
C MET A 35 -1.27 7.26 -10.04
N ASP A 36 -1.25 5.95 -9.84
CA ASP A 36 -1.92 5.19 -8.81
C ASP A 36 -0.92 4.41 -7.96
N ILE A 37 -1.45 3.83 -6.89
CA ILE A 37 -0.73 2.94 -5.99
C ILE A 37 -1.55 1.66 -5.91
N ASP A 38 -0.92 0.55 -6.29
CA ASP A 38 -1.53 -0.76 -6.22
C ASP A 38 -1.02 -1.51 -4.98
N LEU A 39 -1.93 -1.97 -4.13
CA LEU A 39 -1.63 -2.76 -2.95
C LEU A 39 -2.30 -4.13 -3.04
N MET A 40 -1.58 -5.18 -2.68
CA MET A 40 -2.15 -6.50 -2.45
C MET A 40 -2.24 -6.75 -0.94
N LEU A 41 -3.44 -7.04 -0.45
CA LEU A 41 -3.69 -7.29 0.97
C LEU A 41 -3.63 -8.78 1.29
N ALA A 42 -3.17 -9.12 2.51
CA ALA A 42 -3.48 -10.42 3.08
C ALA A 42 -4.98 -10.51 3.37
N MET A 43 -5.65 -11.57 2.91
CA MET A 43 -7.11 -11.73 2.93
C MET A 43 -7.65 -12.33 4.24
N ASP A 44 -6.90 -12.22 5.33
CA ASP A 44 -7.40 -12.60 6.64
C ASP A 44 -8.34 -11.52 7.21
N SER A 45 -9.32 -11.96 8.00
CA SER A 45 -10.39 -11.08 8.48
C SER A 45 -9.89 -9.92 9.34
N ASP A 46 -8.82 -10.12 10.11
CA ASP A 46 -8.32 -9.11 11.03
C ASP A 46 -7.49 -8.05 10.29
N ASN A 47 -6.67 -8.46 9.32
CA ASN A 47 -5.99 -7.54 8.43
C ASN A 47 -6.96 -6.67 7.61
N LEU A 48 -8.04 -7.26 7.09
CA LEU A 48 -9.07 -6.50 6.37
C LEU A 48 -9.75 -5.47 7.28
N LYS A 49 -10.03 -5.80 8.55
CA LYS A 49 -10.55 -4.83 9.52
C LYS A 49 -9.55 -3.70 9.79
N SER A 50 -8.27 -4.01 9.95
CA SER A 50 -7.21 -2.99 10.09
C SER A 50 -7.15 -2.07 8.87
N PHE A 51 -7.18 -2.64 7.66
CA PHE A 51 -7.18 -1.85 6.42
C PHE A 51 -8.38 -0.90 6.33
N LEU A 52 -9.58 -1.36 6.69
CA LEU A 52 -10.81 -0.55 6.69
C LEU A 52 -10.80 0.59 7.74
N ARG A 53 -9.89 0.59 8.72
CA ARG A 53 -9.69 1.74 9.62
C ARG A 53 -8.90 2.85 8.93
N VAL A 54 -8.01 2.50 8.02
CA VAL A 54 -7.17 3.43 7.24
C VAL A 54 -7.91 3.95 6.01
N ALA A 55 -8.59 3.08 5.26
CA ALA A 55 -9.17 3.38 3.94
C ALA A 55 -10.50 4.16 4.00
N ARG A 56 -10.66 5.05 4.99
CA ARG A 56 -11.87 5.85 5.21
C ARG A 56 -11.85 7.16 4.42
#